data_AF-A0A0C9MGC7-F1
#
_entry.id   AF-A0A0C9MGC7-F1
#
_cell.length_a   1.000
_cell.length_b   1.000
_cell.length_c   1.000
_cell.angle_alpha   90.00
_cell.angle_beta   90.00
_cell.angle_gamma   90.00
#
_symmetry.space_group_name_H-M   'P 1'
#
loop_
_entity.id
_entity.type
_entity.pdbx_description
1 polymer ?
#
loop_
_entity_poly.entity_id
_entity_poly.type
_entity_poly.pdbx_seq_one_letter_code
_entity_poly.pdbx_strand_id
1 'polypeptide(L)' 'MVDNMLQYSGGLIGLIILILDLIVIFEVMNSNRNITGKLGWSLLVFFFPVVGLILYFLLSGRSEHNARYEAIV' A
#
# COMPACT_ATOMS: atom_id res chain seq x y z
N MET A 1 2.67 -34.56 -13.71
CA MET A 1 4.05 -34.06 -13.48
C MET A 1 4.17 -32.55 -13.78
N VAL A 2 3.12 -31.76 -13.55
CA VAL A 2 3.15 -30.28 -13.66
C VAL A 2 2.72 -29.62 -12.33
N ASP A 3 2.18 -30.42 -11.41
CA ASP A 3 1.49 -29.97 -10.20
C ASP A 3 2.41 -29.43 -9.10
N ASN A 4 3.73 -29.43 -9.32
CA ASN A 4 4.74 -29.04 -8.33
C ASN A 4 5.39 -27.67 -8.63
N MET A 5 5.23 -27.13 -9.85
CA MET A 5 5.87 -25.86 -10.26
C MET A 5 5.10 -24.62 -9.79
N LEU A 6 3.79 -24.72 -9.58
CA LEU A 6 2.95 -23.63 -9.07
C LEU A 6 2.99 -23.48 -7.53
N GLN A 7 3.59 -24.45 -6.82
CA GLN A 7 3.57 -24.49 -5.36
C GLN A 7 4.62 -23.55 -4.72
N TYR A 8 5.72 -23.27 -5.43
CA TYR A 8 6.77 -22.35 -4.96
C TYR A 8 6.49 -20.87 -5.26
N SER A 9 5.53 -20.55 -6.14
CA SER A 9 5.24 -19.16 -6.53
C SER A 9 4.42 -18.37 -5.50
N GLY A 10 3.67 -19.04 -4.62
CA GLY A 10 2.77 -18.35 -3.68
C GLY A 10 3.49 -17.47 -2.65
N GLY A 11 4.65 -17.92 -2.16
CA GLY A 11 5.43 -17.19 -1.15
C GLY A 11 6.04 -15.88 -1.67
N LEU A 12 6.49 -15.86 -2.92
CA LEU A 12 7.08 -14.67 -3.53
C LEU A 12 6.03 -13.58 -3.78
N ILE A 13 4.85 -13.97 -4.27
CA ILE A 13 3.74 -13.03 -4.49
C ILE A 13 3.29 -12.42 -3.16
N GLY A 14 3.14 -13.25 -2.11
CA GLY A 14 2.81 -12.77 -0.78
C GLY A 14 3.85 -11.80 -0.21
N LEU A 15 5.14 -12.06 -0.45
CA LEU A 15 6.22 -11.18 -0.03
C LEU A 15 6.20 -9.82 -0.76
N ILE A 16 5.93 -9.83 -2.08
CA ILE A 16 5.78 -8.58 -2.85
C ILE A 16 4.62 -7.75 -2.29
N ILE A 17 3.47 -8.39 -2.05
CA ILE A 17 2.30 -7.72 -1.47
C ILE A 17 2.63 -7.14 -0.10
N LEU A 18 3.31 -7.90 0.76
CA LEU A 18 3.74 -7.43 2.08
C LEU A 18 4.68 -6.21 2.00
N ILE A 19 5.62 -6.20 1.04
CA ILE A 19 6.51 -5.05 0.82
C ILE A 19 5.70 -3.83 0.38
N LEU A 20 4.75 -4.00 -0.54
CA LEU A 20 3.86 -2.91 -0.98
C LEU A 20 3.01 -2.37 0.17
N ASP A 21 2.53 -3.25 1.06
CA ASP A 21 1.78 -2.89 2.26
C ASP A 21 2.58 -1.94 3.15
N LEU A 22 3.84 -2.29 3.44
CA LEU A 22 4.75 -1.46 4.24
C LEU A 22 5.03 -0.11 3.56
N ILE A 23 5.27 -0.10 2.25
CA ILE A 23 5.48 1.14 1.49
C ILE A 23 4.29 2.08 1.66
N VAL A 24 3.07 1.56 1.52
CA VAL A 24 1.86 2.36 1.67
C VAL A 24 1.70 2.86 3.09
N ILE A 25 1.97 2.04 4.11
CA ILE A 25 1.92 2.47 5.51
C ILE A 25 2.91 3.62 5.75
N PHE A 26 4.15 3.52 5.26
CA PHE A 26 5.13 4.60 5.39
C PHE A 26 4.72 5.87 4.63
N GLU A 27 4.16 5.73 3.42
CA GLU A 27 3.63 6.83 2.62
C GLU A 27 2.52 7.57 3.39
N VAL A 28 1.54 6.81 3.92
CA VAL A 28 0.44 7.35 4.71
C VAL A 28 0.95 8.05 5.97
N MET A 29 1.91 7.46 6.68
CA MET A 29 2.48 8.04 7.90
C MET A 29 3.21 9.36 7.62
N ASN A 30 3.89 9.49 6.48
CA ASN A 30 4.58 10.72 6.06
C ASN A 30 3.68 11.76 5.37
N SER A 31 2.46 11.38 5.00
CA SER A 31 1.50 12.29 4.37
C SER A 31 0.98 13.39 5.30
N ASN A 32 0.40 14.45 4.73
CA ASN A 32 -0.25 15.55 5.47
C ASN A 32 -1.68 15.20 5.96
N ARG A 33 -2.04 13.91 6.03
CA ARG A 33 -3.35 13.46 6.50
C ARG A 33 -3.49 13.63 8.01
N ASN A 34 -4.73 13.80 8.48
CA ASN A 34 -5.03 13.75 9.90
C ASN A 34 -4.82 12.34 10.48
N ILE A 35 -4.78 12.23 11.82
CA ILE A 35 -4.54 10.95 12.52
C ILE A 35 -5.53 9.86 12.11
N THR A 36 -6.81 10.21 11.95
CA THR A 36 -7.87 9.26 11.57
C THR A 36 -7.66 8.74 10.16
N GLY A 37 -7.29 9.60 9.21
CA GLY A 37 -6.96 9.19 7.85
C GLY A 37 -5.73 8.29 7.81
N LYS A 38 -4.71 8.59 8.62
CA LYS A 38 -3.52 7.74 8.73
C LYS A 38 -3.86 6.34 9.23
N LEU A 39 -4.57 6.27 10.35
CA LEU A 39 -4.99 5.00 10.95
C LEU A 39 -5.93 4.23 10.02
N GLY A 40 -6.91 4.90 9.41
CA GLY A 40 -7.88 4.25 8.52
C GLY A 40 -7.22 3.59 7.32
N TRP A 41 -6.34 4.30 6.61
CA TRP A 41 -5.65 3.74 5.45
C TRP A 41 -4.63 2.67 5.82
N SER A 42 -3.86 2.86 6.88
CA SER A 42 -2.89 1.85 7.34
C SER A 42 -3.59 0.55 7.79
N LEU A 43 -4.70 0.65 8.53
CA LEU A 43 -5.46 -0.54 8.95
C LEU A 43 -6.11 -1.26 7.75
N LEU A 44 -6.70 -0.51 6.82
CA LEU A 44 -7.36 -1.08 5.64
C LEU A 44 -6.39 -1.88 4.78
N VAL A 45 -5.19 -1.33 4.54
CA VAL A 45 -4.14 -1.98 3.73
C VAL A 45 -3.62 -3.22 4.46
N PHE A 46 -3.24 -3.09 5.73
CA PHE A 46 -2.70 -4.20 6.53
C PHE A 46 -3.63 -5.41 6.68
N PHE A 47 -4.93 -5.19 6.96
CA PHE A 47 -5.89 -6.28 7.14
C PHE A 47 -6.40 -6.86 5.82
N PHE A 48 -6.39 -6.07 4.73
CA PHE A 48 -6.83 -6.48 3.41
C PHE A 48 -5.72 -6.22 2.39
N PRO A 49 -4.61 -6.98 2.41
CA PRO A 49 -3.39 -6.62 1.68
C PRO A 49 -3.59 -6.47 0.17
N VAL A 50 -4.44 -7.27 -0.47
CA VAL A 50 -4.71 -7.13 -1.91
C VAL A 50 -5.73 -6.03 -2.18
N VAL A 51 -6.91 -6.12 -1.56
CA VAL A 51 -8.03 -5.20 -1.81
C VAL A 51 -7.73 -3.80 -1.29
N GLY A 52 -7.13 -3.70 -0.11
CA GLY A 52 -6.69 -2.47 0.52
C GLY A 52 -5.65 -1.73 -0.31
N LEU A 53 -4.67 -2.43 -0.90
CA LEU A 53 -3.76 -1.81 -1.87
C LEU A 53 -4.53 -1.27 -3.08
N ILE A 54 -5.43 -2.05 -3.68
CA ILE A 54 -6.23 -1.58 -4.83
C ILE A 54 -7.04 -0.32 -4.47
N LEU A 55 -7.73 -0.33 -3.34
CA LEU A 55 -8.50 0.82 -2.86
C LEU A 55 -7.61 2.01 -2.55
N TYR A 56 -6.44 1.78 -1.94
CA TYR A 56 -5.44 2.83 -1.74
C TYR A 56 -4.98 3.40 -3.08
N PHE A 57 -4.79 2.56 -4.10
CA PHE A 57 -4.38 3.04 -5.42
C PHE A 57 -5.40 3.90 -6.13
N LEU A 58 -6.68 3.65 -5.92
CA LEU A 58 -7.76 4.32 -6.65
C LEU A 58 -8.40 5.48 -5.87
N LEU A 59 -8.56 5.35 -4.55
CA LEU A 59 -9.43 6.21 -3.75
C LEU A 59 -8.69 7.06 -2.71
N SER A 60 -7.38 6.85 -2.56
CA SER A 60 -6.60 7.47 -1.48
C SER A 60 -6.31 8.95 -1.65
N GLY A 61 -6.46 9.53 -2.86
CA GLY A 61 -6.04 10.92 -3.10
C GLY A 61 -4.54 11.13 -2.81
N ARG A 62 -3.70 10.12 -3.12
CA ARG A 62 -2.29 10.09 -2.71
C ARG A 62 -1.48 11.31 -3.19
N SER A 63 -1.75 11.85 -4.37
CA SER A 63 -1.04 13.00 -4.92
C SER A 63 -1.28 14.25 -4.07
N GLU A 64 -2.51 14.48 -3.65
CA GLU A 64 -2.91 15.64 -2.85
C GLU A 64 -2.31 15.58 -1.45
N HIS A 65 -2.24 14.38 -0.87
CA HIS A 65 -1.75 14.18 0.49
C HIS A 65 -0.22 14.02 0.61
N ASN A 66 0.45 13.70 -0.51
CA ASN A 66 1.90 13.55 -0.58
C ASN A 66 2.59 14.70 -1.34
N ALA A 67 1.83 15.73 -1.76
CA ALA A 67 2.37 16.94 -2.38
C ALA A 67 3.22 17.74 -1.36
N ARG A 68 4.47 17.33 -1.19
CA ARG A 68 5.54 18.08 -0.52
C ARG A 68 6.62 18.57 -1.50
N TYR A 69 6.30 18.61 -2.79
CA TYR A 69 7.14 19.20 -3.82
C TYR A 69 6.36 20.29 -4.57
N GLU A 70 6.26 21.48 -3.97
CA GLU A 70 6.29 22.67 -4.82
C GLU A 70 7.71 22.79 -5.34
N ALA A 71 7.90 22.57 -6.65
CA ALA A 71 9.12 23.04 -7.29
C ALA A 71 9.12 24.56 -7.12
N ILE A 72 10.05 25.09 -6.34
CA ILE A 72 10.29 26.54 -6.27
C ILE A 72 10.68 26.96 -7.69
N VAL A 73 9.77 27.63 -8.39
CA VAL A 73 10.02 28.36 -9.63
C VAL A 73 10.10 29.84 -9.28
#